data_AF-A0A1F6V5T8-F1
#
_entry.id   AF-A0A1F6V5T8-F1
#
_cell.length_a   1.000
_cell.length_b   1.000
_cell.length_c   1.000
_cell.angle_alpha   90.00
_cell.angle_beta   90.00
_cell.angle_gamma   90.00
#
_symmetry.space_group_name_H-M   'P 1'
#
loop_
_entity.id
_entity.type
_entity.pdbx_description
1 polymer ?
#
loop_
_entity_poly.entity_id
_entity_poly.type
_entity_poly.pdbx_seq_one_letter_code
_entity_poly.pdbx_strand_id
1 'polypeptide(L)'
;MGTAREKVIDAVDVLNDIIGDLVAGTNVFREYRERYKAGTFSAEQLSAVQRMCFSHLALALCKLLEFWENYQKLVPDTFRQNLKNLNGTIRKRGAKDFRNKVAGHTWDKKLQRPLRQSEVMKMLELLLGAHADHFLNWVNDPAKNEYPNTVLSVVESLRDAIARQYEIAPTEILER
;
A
#
# COMPACT_ATOMS: atom_id res chain seq x y z
N MET A 1 19.91 3.55 19.83
CA MET A 1 19.07 2.38 19.50
C MET A 1 17.92 2.39 20.46
N GLY A 2 16.69 2.46 19.96
CA GLY A 2 15.52 2.53 20.82
C GLY A 2 15.31 1.28 21.66
N THR A 3 14.54 1.40 22.75
CA THR A 3 14.20 0.28 23.63
C THR A 3 13.37 -0.79 22.88
N ALA A 4 13.27 -2.00 23.45
CA ALA A 4 12.43 -3.05 22.87
C ALA A 4 10.96 -2.61 22.75
N ARG A 5 10.46 -1.79 23.69
CA ARG A 5 9.10 -1.23 23.66
C ARG A 5 8.95 -0.20 22.55
N GLU A 6 9.90 0.73 22.42
CA GLU A 6 9.89 1.73 21.34
C GLU A 6 9.81 1.07 19.97
N LYS A 7 10.58 -0.01 19.75
CA LYS A 7 10.54 -0.75 18.48
C LYS A 7 9.17 -1.36 18.20
N VAL A 8 8.44 -1.79 19.23
CA VAL A 8 7.08 -2.32 19.07
C VAL A 8 6.11 -1.19 18.74
N ILE A 9 6.21 -0.05 19.43
CA ILE A 9 5.37 1.10 19.13
C ILE A 9 5.64 1.59 17.70
N ASP A 10 6.90 1.67 17.27
CA ASP A 10 7.26 1.99 15.87
C ASP A 10 6.60 1.04 14.87
N ALA A 11 6.57 -0.26 15.18
CA ALA A 11 5.94 -1.25 14.32
C ALA A 11 4.42 -1.02 14.20
N VAL A 12 3.74 -0.73 15.31
CA VAL A 12 2.29 -0.45 15.32
C VAL A 12 1.99 0.86 14.60
N ASP A 13 2.80 1.88 14.80
CA ASP A 13 2.70 3.20 14.17
C ASP A 13 2.84 3.11 12.64
N VAL A 14 3.88 2.42 12.15
CA VAL A 14 4.06 2.16 10.71
C VAL A 14 2.85 1.43 10.11
N LEU A 15 2.27 0.46 10.82
CA LEU A 15 1.07 -0.24 10.32
C LEU A 15 -0.15 0.69 10.28
N ASN A 16 -0.31 1.60 11.24
CA ASN A 16 -1.35 2.63 11.22
C ASN A 16 -1.22 3.57 10.02
N ASP A 17 -0.01 4.05 9.74
CA ASP A 17 0.27 4.87 8.55
C ASP A 17 -0.09 4.13 7.27
N ILE A 18 0.32 2.86 7.15
CA ILE A 18 0.00 2.04 5.99
C ILE A 18 -1.52 1.90 5.84
N ILE A 19 -2.27 1.69 6.93
CA ILE A 19 -3.74 1.60 6.89
C ILE A 19 -4.34 2.90 6.34
N GLY A 20 -3.91 4.06 6.85
CA GLY A 20 -4.34 5.36 6.35
C GLY A 20 -4.05 5.54 4.86
N ASP A 21 -2.83 5.22 4.43
CA ASP A 21 -2.39 5.31 3.04
C ASP A 21 -3.23 4.41 2.10
N LEU A 22 -3.50 3.17 2.50
CA LEU A 22 -4.30 2.21 1.71
C LEU A 22 -5.76 2.67 1.58
N VAL A 23 -6.37 3.12 2.68
CA VAL A 23 -7.76 3.61 2.69
C VAL A 23 -7.89 4.88 1.85
N ALA A 24 -7.03 5.87 2.08
CA ALA A 24 -7.06 7.14 1.36
C ALA A 24 -6.81 6.93 -0.14
N GLY A 25 -5.76 6.21 -0.50
CA GLY A 25 -5.40 5.98 -1.91
C GLY A 25 -6.49 5.27 -2.71
N THR A 26 -7.19 4.31 -2.09
CA THR A 26 -8.30 3.60 -2.74
C THR A 26 -9.58 4.44 -2.82
N ASN A 27 -9.97 5.10 -1.74
CA ASN A 27 -11.22 5.86 -1.68
C ASN A 27 -11.18 7.11 -2.56
N VAL A 28 -10.07 7.85 -2.55
CA VAL A 28 -9.90 9.02 -3.42
C VAL A 28 -10.03 8.62 -4.88
N PHE A 29 -9.38 7.54 -5.32
CA PHE A 29 -9.50 7.14 -6.72
C PHE A 29 -10.94 6.73 -7.10
N ARG A 30 -11.65 6.02 -6.21
CA ARG A 30 -13.06 5.65 -6.42
C ARG A 30 -13.94 6.89 -6.57
N GLU A 31 -13.79 7.88 -5.69
CA GLU A 31 -14.55 9.12 -5.74
C GLU A 31 -14.37 9.85 -7.08
N TYR A 32 -13.12 10.05 -7.50
CA TYR A 32 -12.83 10.72 -8.77
C TYR A 32 -13.31 9.92 -9.99
N ARG A 33 -13.34 8.60 -9.90
CA ARG A 33 -13.90 7.77 -10.95
C ARG A 33 -15.41 7.92 -11.07
N GLU A 34 -16.13 8.04 -9.96
CA GLU A 34 -17.57 8.36 -10.00
C GLU A 34 -17.82 9.75 -10.57
N ARG A 35 -16.98 10.74 -10.24
CA ARG A 35 -17.05 12.09 -10.85
C ARG A 35 -16.83 12.07 -12.37
N TYR A 36 -15.88 11.24 -12.85
CA TYR A 36 -15.66 11.02 -14.27
C TYR A 36 -16.87 10.37 -14.95
N LYS A 37 -17.45 9.32 -14.35
CA LYS A 37 -18.68 8.68 -14.87
C LYS A 37 -19.86 9.66 -14.93
N ALA A 38 -19.95 10.57 -13.96
CA ALA A 38 -20.96 11.63 -13.94
C ALA A 38 -20.70 12.78 -14.93
N GLY A 39 -19.60 12.74 -15.70
CA GLY A 39 -19.26 13.78 -16.67
C GLY A 39 -18.73 15.09 -16.05
N THR A 40 -18.42 15.09 -14.75
CA THR A 40 -17.92 16.26 -14.00
C THR A 40 -16.39 16.32 -13.92
N PHE A 41 -15.71 15.40 -14.61
CA PHE A 41 -14.26 15.24 -14.59
C PHE A 41 -13.81 14.72 -15.96
N SER A 42 -12.71 15.24 -16.51
CA SER A 42 -12.19 14.83 -17.82
C SER A 42 -11.35 13.54 -17.73
N ALA A 43 -11.09 12.91 -18.88
CA ALA A 43 -10.23 11.72 -18.95
C ALA A 43 -8.77 12.04 -18.58
N GLU A 44 -8.27 13.21 -18.98
CA GLU A 44 -6.93 13.69 -18.64
C GLU A 44 -6.79 13.93 -17.14
N GLN A 45 -7.82 14.54 -16.52
CA GLN A 45 -7.86 14.75 -15.09
C GLN A 45 -7.91 13.41 -14.34
N LEU A 46 -8.73 12.45 -14.80
CA LEU A 46 -8.79 11.12 -14.21
C LEU A 46 -7.45 10.39 -14.32
N SER A 47 -6.75 10.50 -15.45
CA SER A 47 -5.43 9.91 -15.66
C SER A 47 -4.38 10.48 -14.70
N ALA A 48 -4.42 11.80 -14.43
CA ALA A 48 -3.54 12.43 -13.44
C ALA A 48 -3.83 11.92 -12.02
N VAL A 49 -5.10 11.85 -11.63
CA VAL A 49 -5.52 11.30 -10.32
C VAL A 49 -5.15 9.82 -10.22
N GLN A 50 -5.34 9.05 -11.30
CA GLN A 50 -4.96 7.64 -11.39
C GLN A 50 -3.48 7.46 -11.05
N ARG A 51 -2.61 8.25 -11.70
CA ARG A 51 -1.17 8.20 -11.45
C ARG A 51 -0.83 8.58 -10.01
N MET A 52 -1.47 9.61 -9.46
CA MET A 52 -1.27 10.04 -8.08
C MET A 52 -1.64 8.92 -7.10
N CYS A 53 -2.88 8.41 -7.17
CA CYS A 53 -3.37 7.40 -6.24
C CYS A 53 -2.59 6.09 -6.35
N PHE A 54 -2.28 5.60 -7.55
CA PHE A 54 -1.53 4.35 -7.69
C PHE A 54 -0.04 4.49 -7.35
N SER A 55 0.55 5.68 -7.48
CA SER A 55 1.89 5.95 -6.95
C SER A 55 1.89 5.89 -5.42
N HIS A 56 0.88 6.49 -4.79
CA HIS A 56 0.71 6.45 -3.34
C HIS A 56 0.46 5.01 -2.84
N LEU A 57 -0.43 4.25 -3.50
CA LEU A 57 -0.66 2.85 -3.15
C LEU A 57 0.58 1.98 -3.37
N ALA A 58 1.34 2.19 -4.45
CA ALA A 58 2.62 1.48 -4.66
C ALA A 58 3.63 1.78 -3.54
N LEU A 59 3.69 3.03 -3.05
CA LEU A 59 4.50 3.40 -1.90
C LEU A 59 4.05 2.68 -0.62
N ALA A 60 2.75 2.67 -0.31
CA ALA A 60 2.21 1.97 0.85
C ALA A 60 2.51 0.47 0.82
N LEU A 61 2.34 -0.18 -0.34
CA LEU A 61 2.71 -1.58 -0.53
C LEU A 61 4.22 -1.82 -0.35
N CYS A 62 5.08 -0.87 -0.76
CA CYS A 62 6.51 -0.96 -0.50
C CYS A 62 6.84 -0.79 0.99
N LYS A 63 6.17 0.13 1.70
CA LYS A 63 6.31 0.28 3.17
C LYS A 63 5.97 -1.03 3.88
N LEU A 64 4.98 -1.81 3.40
CA LEU A 64 4.68 -3.12 3.95
C LEU A 64 5.79 -4.16 3.72
N LEU A 65 6.47 -4.11 2.58
CA LEU A 65 7.66 -4.95 2.34
C LEU A 65 8.79 -4.58 3.30
N GLU A 66 9.03 -3.28 3.49
CA GLU A 66 10.04 -2.74 4.41
C GLU A 66 9.67 -3.07 5.87
N PHE A 67 8.39 -3.02 6.23
CA PHE A 67 7.91 -3.47 7.54
C PHE A 67 8.30 -4.92 7.81
N TRP A 68 8.07 -5.82 6.85
CA TRP A 68 8.47 -7.22 7.00
C TRP A 68 9.98 -7.38 7.19
N GLU A 69 10.79 -6.66 6.42
CA GLU A 69 12.25 -6.72 6.53
C GLU A 69 12.75 -6.32 7.93
N ASN A 70 12.11 -5.32 8.56
CA ASN A 70 12.57 -4.72 9.82
C ASN A 70 11.88 -5.28 11.08
N TYR A 71 10.62 -5.74 10.95
CA TYR A 71 9.73 -6.10 12.06
C TYR A 71 9.17 -7.52 12.00
N GLN A 72 9.55 -8.39 11.04
CA GLN A 72 9.07 -9.79 10.96
C GLN A 72 9.24 -10.63 12.25
N LYS A 73 10.12 -10.22 13.17
CA LYS A 73 10.29 -10.86 14.48
C LYS A 73 9.16 -10.55 15.46
N LEU A 74 8.44 -9.44 15.26
CA LEU A 74 7.28 -9.03 16.06
C LEU A 74 5.96 -9.60 15.52
N VAL A 75 5.98 -10.18 14.31
CA VAL A 75 4.78 -10.74 13.67
C VAL A 75 4.41 -12.05 14.36
N PRO A 76 3.18 -12.17 14.93
CA PRO A 76 2.74 -13.42 15.55
C PRO A 76 2.63 -14.54 14.50
N ASP A 77 2.91 -15.78 14.92
CA ASP A 77 3.02 -16.92 13.99
C ASP A 77 1.74 -17.17 13.18
N THR A 78 0.56 -16.90 13.76
CA THR A 78 -0.75 -17.01 13.09
C THR A 78 -0.88 -16.10 11.86
N PHE A 79 -0.15 -14.98 11.81
CA PHE A 79 -0.20 -14.02 10.70
C PHE A 79 0.95 -14.19 9.70
N ARG A 80 2.02 -14.88 10.11
CA ARG A 80 3.30 -14.91 9.40
C ARG A 80 3.18 -15.45 7.98
N GLN A 81 2.45 -16.55 7.79
CA GLN A 81 2.30 -17.16 6.46
C GLN A 81 1.49 -16.27 5.51
N ASN A 82 0.39 -15.67 5.99
CA ASN A 82 -0.45 -14.79 5.19
C ASN A 82 0.31 -13.52 4.78
N LEU A 83 1.04 -12.89 5.70
CA LEU A 83 1.87 -11.73 5.39
C LEU A 83 3.00 -12.07 4.41
N LYS A 84 3.65 -13.24 4.56
CA LYS A 84 4.68 -13.70 3.62
C LYS A 84 4.10 -13.90 2.21
N ASN A 85 2.92 -14.52 2.10
CA ASN A 85 2.22 -14.72 0.84
C ASN A 85 1.84 -13.37 0.19
N LEU A 86 1.28 -12.46 0.98
CA LEU A 86 0.92 -11.11 0.54
C LEU A 86 2.15 -10.36 0.00
N ASN A 87 3.26 -10.37 0.74
CA ASN A 87 4.51 -9.75 0.31
C ASN A 87 5.07 -10.40 -0.97
N GLY A 88 4.87 -11.71 -1.16
CA GLY A 88 5.17 -12.39 -2.41
C GLY A 88 4.36 -11.84 -3.58
N THR A 89 3.04 -11.65 -3.40
CA THR A 89 2.15 -11.07 -4.40
C THR A 89 2.50 -9.62 -4.72
N ILE A 90 2.80 -8.79 -3.72
CA ILE A 90 3.23 -7.39 -3.91
C ILE A 90 4.49 -7.31 -4.77
N ARG A 91 5.49 -8.17 -4.50
CA ARG A 91 6.72 -8.24 -5.29
C ARG A 91 6.45 -8.65 -6.74
N LYS A 92 5.59 -9.66 -6.95
CA LYS A 92 5.21 -10.11 -8.31
C LYS A 92 4.47 -9.03 -9.12
N ARG A 93 3.70 -8.16 -8.45
CA ARG A 93 3.04 -6.99 -9.05
C ARG A 93 4.01 -5.85 -9.38
N GLY A 94 5.31 -5.98 -9.09
CA GLY A 94 6.30 -4.97 -9.46
C GLY A 94 6.18 -3.64 -8.71
N ALA A 95 5.57 -3.62 -7.52
CA ALA A 95 5.32 -2.39 -6.75
C ALA A 95 6.61 -1.57 -6.51
N LYS A 96 7.73 -2.23 -6.20
CA LYS A 96 9.03 -1.58 -5.98
C LYS A 96 9.57 -0.91 -7.25
N ASP A 97 9.45 -1.58 -8.39
CA ASP A 97 9.89 -1.01 -9.67
C ASP A 97 9.01 0.17 -10.07
N PHE A 98 7.69 0.06 -9.89
CA PHE A 98 6.76 1.16 -10.12
C PHE A 98 7.11 2.36 -9.24
N ARG A 99 7.27 2.14 -7.93
CA ARG A 99 7.68 3.18 -6.97
C ARG A 99 8.97 3.87 -7.40
N ASN A 100 9.99 3.11 -7.76
CA ASN A 100 11.30 3.66 -8.10
C ASN A 100 11.29 4.43 -9.42
N LYS A 101 10.69 3.86 -10.47
CA LYS A 101 10.84 4.38 -11.83
C LYS A 101 9.73 5.33 -12.27
N VAL A 102 8.54 5.25 -11.65
CA VAL A 102 7.38 6.05 -12.04
C VAL A 102 7.10 7.15 -11.01
N ALA A 103 7.17 6.81 -9.72
CA ALA A 103 6.83 7.74 -8.63
C ALA A 103 8.05 8.52 -8.11
N GLY A 104 9.19 7.86 -7.94
CA GLY A 104 10.36 8.44 -7.27
C GLY A 104 11.36 9.15 -8.16
N HIS A 105 11.44 8.80 -9.45
CA HIS A 105 12.47 9.32 -10.35
C HIS A 105 11.90 9.74 -11.70
N THR A 106 12.29 10.92 -12.18
CA THR A 106 11.99 11.37 -13.55
C THR A 106 12.91 10.71 -14.58
N TRP A 107 14.16 10.41 -14.22
CA TRP A 107 15.18 9.85 -15.12
C TRP A 107 15.43 8.38 -14.82
N ASP A 108 15.22 7.49 -15.80
CA ASP A 108 15.59 6.09 -15.65
C ASP A 108 17.08 5.92 -15.96
N LYS A 109 17.85 5.51 -14.94
CA LYS A 109 19.31 5.31 -15.04
C LYS A 109 19.71 4.21 -16.01
N LYS A 110 18.86 3.21 -16.25
CA LYS A 110 19.17 2.11 -17.17
C LYS A 110 18.94 2.52 -18.63
N LEU A 111 17.89 3.28 -18.89
CA LEU A 111 17.53 3.76 -20.22
C LEU A 111 18.23 5.07 -20.60
N GLN A 112 18.81 5.79 -19.62
CA GLN A 112 19.43 7.11 -19.80
C GLN A 112 18.47 8.12 -20.45
N ARG A 113 17.20 8.09 -20.02
CA ARG A 113 16.14 9.02 -20.41
C ARG A 113 14.95 8.89 -19.46
N PRO A 114 13.98 9.81 -19.50
CA PRO A 114 12.68 9.59 -18.86
C PRO A 114 11.93 8.40 -19.47
N LEU A 115 11.06 7.79 -18.67
CA LEU A 115 10.11 6.79 -19.18
C LEU A 115 9.12 7.45 -20.16
N ARG A 116 8.81 6.73 -21.24
CA ARG A 116 7.71 7.06 -22.14
C ARG A 116 6.40 6.69 -21.47
N GLN A 117 5.31 7.37 -21.86
CA GLN A 117 3.98 7.08 -21.31
C GLN A 117 3.59 5.61 -21.47
N SER A 118 3.88 4.98 -22.61
CA SER A 118 3.59 3.55 -22.83
C SER A 118 4.36 2.61 -21.90
N GLU A 119 5.57 2.99 -21.46
CA GLU A 119 6.35 2.22 -20.48
C GLU A 119 5.75 2.36 -19.08
N VAL A 120 5.32 3.58 -18.71
CA VAL A 120 4.58 3.83 -17.47
C VAL A 120 3.29 3.03 -17.43
N MET A 121 2.52 3.00 -18.53
CA MET A 121 1.26 2.25 -18.60
C MET A 121 1.48 0.74 -18.45
N LYS A 122 2.53 0.16 -19.04
CA LYS A 122 2.87 -1.25 -18.84
C LYS A 122 3.22 -1.58 -17.39
N MET A 123 3.94 -0.69 -16.72
CA MET A 123 4.27 -0.87 -15.30
C MET A 123 3.02 -0.73 -14.43
N LEU A 124 2.12 0.19 -14.78
CA LEU A 124 0.83 0.35 -14.12
C LEU A 124 -0.04 -0.90 -14.31
N GLU A 125 -0.12 -1.43 -15.53
CA GLU A 125 -0.83 -2.66 -15.85
C GLU A 125 -0.28 -3.86 -15.07
N LEU A 126 1.05 -3.97 -14.91
CA LEU A 126 1.65 -5.00 -14.07
C LEU A 126 1.25 -4.86 -12.59
N LEU A 127 1.20 -3.63 -12.08
CA LEU A 127 0.80 -3.33 -10.71
C LEU A 127 -0.67 -3.70 -10.45
N LEU A 128 -1.56 -3.20 -11.32
CA LEU A 128 -3.01 -3.36 -11.16
C LEU A 128 -3.48 -4.76 -11.58
N GLY A 129 -2.86 -5.35 -12.60
CA GLY A 129 -3.43 -6.45 -13.37
C GLY A 129 -4.49 -5.94 -14.36
N ALA A 130 -5.27 -6.88 -14.91
CA ALA A 130 -6.21 -6.60 -16.01
C ALA A 130 -7.30 -5.58 -15.66
N HIS A 131 -7.72 -5.49 -14.39
CA HIS A 131 -8.81 -4.60 -13.97
C HIS A 131 -8.45 -3.84 -12.70
N ALA A 132 -8.46 -2.51 -12.78
CA ALA A 132 -8.19 -1.63 -11.65
C ALA A 132 -9.13 -1.90 -10.46
N ASP A 133 -10.39 -2.27 -10.70
CA ASP A 133 -11.35 -2.59 -9.63
C ASP A 133 -10.93 -3.80 -8.80
N HIS A 134 -10.44 -4.87 -9.45
CA HIS A 134 -9.93 -6.03 -8.72
C HIS A 134 -8.71 -5.67 -7.88
N PHE A 135 -7.83 -4.79 -8.38
CA PHE A 135 -6.73 -4.27 -7.58
C PHE A 135 -7.21 -3.46 -6.38
N LEU A 136 -8.11 -2.50 -6.60
CA LEU A 136 -8.62 -1.64 -5.53
C LEU A 136 -9.34 -2.45 -4.46
N ASN A 137 -10.15 -3.45 -4.83
CA ASN A 137 -10.82 -4.32 -3.87
C ASN A 137 -9.84 -5.26 -3.17
N TRP A 138 -8.83 -5.77 -3.89
CA TRP A 138 -7.75 -6.53 -3.25
C TRP A 138 -6.99 -5.68 -2.22
N VAL A 139 -6.80 -4.39 -2.47
CA VAL A 139 -6.19 -3.47 -1.48
C VAL A 139 -7.14 -3.21 -0.31
N ASN A 140 -8.32 -2.69 -0.60
CA ASN A 140 -9.32 -2.26 0.36
C ASN A 140 -10.71 -2.43 -0.27
N ASP A 141 -11.45 -3.46 0.11
CA ASP A 141 -12.79 -3.73 -0.39
C ASP A 141 -13.85 -3.09 0.53
N PRO A 142 -14.56 -2.03 0.09
CA PRO A 142 -15.56 -1.36 0.93
C PRO A 142 -16.77 -2.26 1.22
N ALA A 143 -17.02 -3.29 0.43
CA ALA A 143 -18.09 -4.25 0.69
C ALA A 143 -17.61 -5.39 1.60
N LYS A 144 -16.32 -5.75 1.55
CA LYS A 144 -15.84 -7.00 2.17
C LYS A 144 -14.34 -7.05 2.49
N ASN A 145 -13.89 -6.36 3.54
CA ASN A 145 -12.53 -6.51 4.08
C ASN A 145 -12.43 -7.70 5.05
N GLU A 146 -12.49 -8.93 4.52
CA GLU A 146 -12.29 -10.14 5.34
C GLU A 146 -10.83 -10.58 5.36
N TYR A 147 -10.28 -10.83 6.54
CA TYR A 147 -8.96 -11.44 6.67
C TYR A 147 -8.96 -12.87 6.09
N PRO A 148 -7.93 -13.30 5.34
CA PRO A 148 -6.74 -12.57 4.89
C PRO A 148 -6.84 -12.05 3.43
N ASN A 149 -8.04 -11.78 2.94
CA ASN A 149 -8.33 -11.62 1.52
C ASN A 149 -7.98 -10.23 0.96
N THR A 150 -7.92 -9.20 1.81
CA THR A 150 -7.50 -7.85 1.40
C THR A 150 -6.21 -7.41 2.08
N VAL A 151 -5.45 -6.54 1.42
CA VAL A 151 -4.23 -5.96 2.02
C VAL A 151 -4.58 -5.25 3.33
N LEU A 152 -5.64 -4.44 3.31
CA LEU A 152 -6.11 -3.70 4.48
C LEU A 152 -6.42 -4.64 5.66
N SER A 153 -7.22 -5.68 5.45
CA SER A 153 -7.58 -6.62 6.52
C SER A 153 -6.37 -7.32 7.15
N VAL A 154 -5.35 -7.64 6.34
CA VAL A 154 -4.10 -8.24 6.84
C VAL A 154 -3.31 -7.25 7.70
N VAL A 155 -3.20 -5.99 7.27
CA VAL A 155 -2.46 -4.96 7.99
C VAL A 155 -3.17 -4.56 9.29
N GLU A 156 -4.50 -4.37 9.25
CA GLU A 156 -5.32 -4.08 10.43
C GLU A 156 -5.24 -5.20 11.47
N SER A 157 -5.47 -6.44 11.04
CA SER A 157 -5.45 -7.58 11.96
C SER A 157 -4.07 -7.78 12.58
N LEU A 158 -3.00 -7.53 11.82
CA LEU A 158 -1.63 -7.61 12.32
C LEU A 158 -1.33 -6.50 13.33
N ARG A 159 -1.69 -5.26 13.01
CA ARG A 159 -1.54 -4.12 13.92
C ARG A 159 -2.23 -4.40 15.25
N ASP A 160 -3.49 -4.81 15.19
CA ASP A 160 -4.30 -5.06 16.39
C ASP A 160 -3.73 -6.22 17.21
N ALA A 161 -3.21 -7.25 16.56
CA ALA A 161 -2.56 -8.38 17.23
C ALA A 161 -1.28 -7.95 17.95
N ILE A 162 -0.42 -7.16 17.31
CA ILE A 162 0.82 -6.65 17.92
C ILE A 162 0.47 -5.71 19.08
N ALA A 163 -0.43 -4.74 18.87
CA ALA A 163 -0.84 -3.79 19.90
C ALA A 163 -1.42 -4.52 21.12
N ARG A 164 -2.25 -5.54 20.91
CA ARG A 164 -2.81 -6.36 22.00
C ARG A 164 -1.74 -7.18 22.71
N GLN A 165 -0.83 -7.82 21.97
CA GLN A 165 0.21 -8.68 22.55
C GLN A 165 1.18 -7.90 23.47
N TYR A 166 1.43 -6.63 23.15
CA TYR A 166 2.39 -5.80 23.87
C TYR A 166 1.74 -4.67 24.70
N GLU A 167 0.40 -4.70 24.81
CA GLU A 167 -0.38 -3.73 25.58
C GLU A 167 -0.02 -2.28 25.22
N ILE A 168 -0.06 -1.99 23.92
CA ILE A 168 0.21 -0.65 23.38
C ILE A 168 -1.06 0.18 23.45
N ALA A 169 -1.04 1.27 24.22
CA ALA A 169 -2.15 2.21 24.30
C ALA A 169 -2.16 3.15 23.08
N PRO A 170 -3.33 3.61 22.61
CA PRO A 170 -3.41 4.58 21.52
C PRO A 170 -2.64 5.88 21.78
N THR A 171 -2.59 6.34 23.03
CA THR A 171 -1.84 7.54 23.43
C THR A 171 -0.33 7.40 23.22
N GLU A 172 0.22 6.20 23.36
CA GLU A 172 1.65 5.93 23.11
C GLU A 172 2.03 6.08 21.63
N ILE A 173 1.04 6.08 20.73
CA ILE A 173 1.22 6.32 19.30
C ILE A 173 1.05 7.83 19.01
N LEU A 174 0.00 8.44 19.57
CA LEU A 174 -0.40 9.82 19.26
C LEU A 174 0.46 10.90 19.94
N GLU A 175 1.07 10.62 21.09
CA GLU A 175 1.79 11.59 21.92
C GLU A 175 3.31 11.53 21.75
N ARG A 176 3.79 10.95 20.64
CA ARG A 176 5.22 10.81 20.33
C ARG A 176 5.88 12.09 19.85
#